data_AF-A0A9D8F149-F1
#
_entry.id   AF-A0A9D8F149-F1
#
_cell.length_a   1.000
_cell.length_b   1.000
_cell.length_c   1.000
_cell.angle_alpha   90.00
_cell.angle_beta   90.00
_cell.angle_gamma   90.00
#
_symmetry.space_group_name_H-M   'P 1'
#
loop_
_entity.id
_entity.type
_entity.pdbx_description
1 polymer ?
#
loop_
_entity_poly.entity_id
_entity_poly.type
_entity_poly.pdbx_seq_one_letter_code
_entity_poly.pdbx_strand_id
1 'polypeptide(L)'
;MTDSHTRLSTLGAYGFETQEPLILAALVTGDPLLLIGKSGTGKTFLLNSISEALGLEHRHYNASLISFDDLVGFPYPDDEKTAVRFLETPATVWGAESVLIDEISRCKPEHQNRLFSLVHEKKIQGLPLASLRYRWAAMNPCTTDQSPGEEYLGSEPLDPALADRFAVILDVGDWTSLDETDRRRVADPAGEGVTSDDGGALRAKLAQWQPAFAAALRNCPPQVIGYVSAVATALNNAGIRISPRRARLLSRTLVAALVIDDDALTDVSSRRTDLLFRLVLDGSLPHRAWGVAPDADKVLAAHTLAWNATMASPRDRWLHQFHLERALDRKARLLLKHCPDADTGTLAVEQLLANEPRACAAAFALAAFPAALAGRLPIGAEGVNDLGRAAQPLLTVDGEVTWQERLSDANTTHPELAAYAAVLEPLEEARRKRAEQLLWYCAVAKIAVADPRKLEAEFDRCVRVFAREVAS
;
A
#
# COMPACT_ATOMS: atom_id res chain seq x y z
N MET A 1 9.99 1.77 27.28
CA MET A 1 8.90 0.91 26.76
C MET A 1 7.62 1.47 27.34
N THR A 2 7.05 2.46 26.65
CA THR A 2 5.75 3.04 27.02
C THR A 2 4.66 2.10 26.55
N ASP A 3 3.89 1.54 27.48
CA ASP A 3 2.61 0.87 27.22
C ASP A 3 1.76 1.81 26.35
N SER A 4 1.76 1.62 25.03
CA SER A 4 0.81 2.31 24.16
C SER A 4 -0.49 1.54 24.24
N HIS A 5 -1.28 1.81 25.27
CA HIS A 5 -2.63 1.26 25.37
C HIS A 5 -3.42 1.67 24.13
N THR A 6 -3.85 0.67 23.35
CA THR A 6 -4.82 0.86 22.26
C THR A 6 -6.16 1.25 22.86
N ARG A 7 -6.99 1.95 22.08
CA ARG A 7 -8.35 2.36 22.52
C ARG A 7 -9.24 1.15 22.74
N LEU A 8 -9.00 0.05 22.02
CA LEU A 8 -9.72 -1.21 22.26
C LEU A 8 -9.27 -1.89 23.55
N SER A 9 -7.97 -1.82 23.91
CA SER A 9 -7.49 -2.38 25.18
C SER A 9 -8.07 -1.69 26.41
N THR A 10 -8.45 -0.40 26.31
CA THR A 10 -9.15 0.31 27.40
C THR A 10 -10.60 -0.16 27.59
N LEU A 11 -11.16 -0.85 26.60
CA LEU A 11 -12.47 -1.50 26.68
C LEU A 11 -12.39 -2.97 27.15
N GLY A 12 -11.20 -3.43 27.57
CA GLY A 12 -10.96 -4.83 27.93
C GLY A 12 -10.79 -5.78 26.75
N ALA A 13 -10.78 -5.27 25.51
CA ALA A 13 -10.57 -6.08 24.31
C ALA A 13 -9.08 -6.04 23.90
N TYR A 14 -8.36 -7.14 24.16
CA TYR A 14 -6.92 -7.26 23.94
C TYR A 14 -6.59 -8.05 22.67
N GLY A 15 -5.41 -7.79 22.07
CA GLY A 15 -4.96 -8.51 20.87
C GLY A 15 -5.52 -7.99 19.54
N PHE A 16 -6.09 -6.77 19.54
CA PHE A 16 -6.69 -6.14 18.36
C PHE A 16 -5.86 -4.97 17.83
N GLU A 17 -4.61 -4.81 18.25
CA GLU A 17 -3.74 -3.68 17.94
C GLU A 17 -3.57 -3.50 16.43
N THR A 18 -3.41 -4.61 15.70
CA THR A 18 -3.23 -4.58 14.24
C THR A 18 -4.53 -4.27 13.50
N GLN A 19 -5.67 -4.67 14.05
CA GLN A 19 -7.01 -4.51 13.48
C GLN A 19 -7.64 -3.16 13.85
N GLU A 20 -7.20 -2.54 14.94
CA GLU A 20 -7.78 -1.34 15.54
C GLU A 20 -7.97 -0.21 14.51
N PRO A 21 -7.00 0.14 13.63
CA PRO A 21 -7.20 1.20 12.66
C PRO A 21 -8.39 0.96 11.73
N LEU A 22 -8.63 -0.28 11.29
CA LEU A 22 -9.79 -0.59 10.44
C LEU A 22 -11.10 -0.65 11.21
N ILE A 23 -11.09 -1.14 12.46
CA ILE A 23 -12.28 -1.15 13.32
C ILE A 23 -12.73 0.29 13.57
N LEU A 24 -11.79 1.17 13.95
CA LEU A 24 -12.06 2.60 14.12
C LEU A 24 -12.52 3.24 12.80
N ALA A 25 -11.92 2.88 11.66
CA ALA A 25 -12.38 3.36 10.35
C ALA A 25 -13.82 2.90 10.04
N ALA A 26 -14.21 1.68 10.39
CA ALA A 26 -15.59 1.20 10.26
C ALA A 26 -16.55 2.01 11.16
N LEU A 27 -16.13 2.40 12.37
CA LEU A 27 -16.92 3.25 13.25
C LEU A 27 -17.02 4.71 12.75
N VAL A 28 -15.96 5.26 12.16
CA VAL A 28 -15.99 6.62 11.57
C VAL A 28 -16.86 6.66 10.32
N THR A 29 -16.74 5.66 9.45
CA THR A 29 -17.53 5.57 8.21
C THR A 29 -18.99 5.16 8.46
N GLY A 30 -19.24 4.42 9.54
CA GLY A 30 -20.49 3.69 9.77
C GLY A 30 -20.72 2.57 8.75
N ASP A 31 -19.70 2.12 8.02
CA ASP A 31 -19.82 1.05 7.03
C ASP A 31 -19.78 -0.34 7.71
N PRO A 32 -20.29 -1.41 7.08
CA PRO A 32 -20.39 -2.71 7.75
C PRO A 32 -19.04 -3.36 8.00
N LEU A 33 -18.90 -3.96 9.19
CA LEU A 33 -17.72 -4.67 9.66
C LEU A 33 -18.03 -6.16 9.81
N LEU A 34 -17.16 -7.02 9.28
CA LEU A 34 -17.20 -8.47 9.48
C LEU A 34 -15.92 -8.93 10.20
N LEU A 35 -16.09 -9.62 11.33
CA LEU A 35 -15.02 -10.28 12.07
C LEU A 35 -15.03 -11.79 11.80
N ILE A 36 -13.89 -12.34 11.38
CA ILE A 36 -13.71 -13.76 11.08
C ILE A 36 -12.68 -14.32 12.05
N GLY A 37 -13.02 -15.36 12.80
CA GLY A 37 -12.08 -15.96 13.75
C GLY A 37 -12.73 -17.11 14.50
N LYS A 38 -11.93 -17.99 15.09
CA LYS A 38 -12.45 -19.18 15.79
C LYS A 38 -13.41 -18.81 16.93
N SER A 39 -14.22 -19.77 17.36
CA SER A 39 -15.07 -19.59 18.55
C SER A 39 -14.19 -19.27 19.76
N GLY A 40 -14.61 -18.33 20.60
CA GLY A 40 -13.87 -17.93 21.81
C GLY A 40 -12.82 -16.83 21.62
N THR A 41 -12.58 -16.31 20.41
CA THR A 41 -11.56 -15.27 20.16
C THR A 41 -11.99 -13.83 20.53
N GLY A 42 -13.04 -13.65 21.34
CA GLY A 42 -13.45 -12.31 21.82
C GLY A 42 -14.18 -11.41 20.79
N LYS A 43 -14.58 -11.92 19.62
CA LYS A 43 -15.31 -11.14 18.58
C LYS A 43 -16.59 -10.46 19.12
N THR A 44 -17.46 -11.25 19.74
CA THR A 44 -18.74 -10.80 20.30
C THR A 44 -18.52 -9.86 21.47
N PHE A 45 -17.54 -10.16 22.33
CA PHE A 45 -17.13 -9.31 23.44
C PHE A 45 -16.70 -7.92 22.94
N LEU A 46 -15.76 -7.84 22.00
CA LEU A 46 -15.27 -6.59 21.41
C LEU A 46 -16.43 -5.71 20.90
N LEU A 47 -17.35 -6.29 20.13
CA LEU A 47 -18.44 -5.54 19.51
C LEU A 47 -19.48 -5.06 20.54
N ASN A 48 -19.78 -5.89 21.54
CA ASN A 48 -20.63 -5.48 22.67
C ASN A 48 -19.97 -4.36 23.47
N SER A 49 -18.68 -4.48 23.77
CA SER A 49 -17.92 -3.48 24.51
C SER A 49 -17.85 -2.14 23.79
N ILE A 50 -17.65 -2.13 22.47
CA ILE A 50 -17.74 -0.91 21.66
C ILE A 50 -19.15 -0.31 21.76
N SER A 51 -20.19 -1.14 21.73
CA SER A 51 -21.57 -0.66 21.80
C SER A 51 -21.91 -0.02 23.14
N GLU A 52 -21.44 -0.61 24.24
CA GLU A 52 -21.56 -0.09 25.60
C GLU A 52 -20.80 1.23 25.76
N ALA A 53 -19.54 1.29 25.33
CA ALA A 53 -18.70 2.49 25.38
C ALA A 53 -19.31 3.68 24.62
N LEU A 54 -20.02 3.38 23.53
CA LEU A 54 -20.71 4.39 22.72
C LEU A 54 -22.12 4.73 23.24
N GLY A 55 -22.64 3.98 24.22
CA GLY A 55 -23.98 4.13 24.77
C GLY A 55 -25.08 3.92 23.73
N LEU A 56 -24.92 2.92 22.86
CA LEU A 56 -25.82 2.66 21.75
C LEU A 56 -26.98 1.76 22.14
N GLU A 57 -28.14 1.99 21.52
CA GLU A 57 -29.25 1.02 21.49
C GLU A 57 -28.88 -0.22 20.65
N HIS A 58 -28.22 -1.18 21.31
CA HIS A 58 -27.66 -2.38 20.67
C HIS A 58 -28.67 -3.53 20.56
N ARG A 59 -28.71 -4.20 19.41
CA ARG A 59 -29.27 -5.55 19.33
C ARG A 59 -28.23 -6.56 18.88
N HIS A 60 -28.12 -7.64 19.65
CA HIS A 60 -27.29 -8.78 19.33
C HIS A 60 -28.18 -9.97 18.94
N TYR A 61 -27.98 -10.48 17.74
CA TYR A 61 -28.67 -11.66 17.25
C TYR A 61 -27.70 -12.76 16.86
N ASN A 62 -28.01 -14.00 17.26
CA ASN A 62 -27.34 -15.18 16.74
C ASN A 62 -28.07 -15.65 15.45
N ALA A 63 -27.39 -15.57 14.31
CA ALA A 63 -27.96 -15.90 13.01
C ALA A 63 -28.39 -17.37 12.85
N SER A 64 -27.82 -18.29 13.66
CA SER A 64 -28.20 -19.70 13.63
C SER A 64 -29.54 -19.99 14.31
N LEU A 65 -29.98 -19.10 15.21
CA LEU A 65 -31.20 -19.26 16.01
C LEU A 65 -32.33 -18.31 15.60
N ILE A 66 -31.98 -17.19 14.96
CA ILE A 66 -32.91 -16.09 14.72
C ILE A 66 -33.98 -16.44 13.68
N SER A 67 -35.24 -16.16 14.00
CA SER A 67 -36.33 -16.13 13.02
C SER A 67 -36.55 -14.72 12.47
N PHE A 68 -37.22 -14.60 11.32
CA PHE A 68 -37.48 -13.28 10.73
C PHE A 68 -38.46 -12.45 11.59
N ASP A 69 -39.35 -13.13 12.31
CA ASP A 69 -40.30 -12.48 13.22
C ASP A 69 -39.60 -11.92 14.47
N ASP A 70 -38.47 -12.50 14.88
CA ASP A 70 -37.65 -11.95 15.98
C ASP A 70 -37.01 -10.60 15.59
N LEU A 71 -36.73 -10.40 14.29
CA LEU A 71 -36.19 -9.13 13.78
C LEU A 71 -37.25 -8.05 13.64
N VAL A 72 -38.40 -8.41 13.07
CA VAL A 72 -39.43 -7.44 12.64
C VAL A 72 -40.51 -7.25 13.71
N GLY A 73 -40.79 -8.28 14.49
CA GLY A 73 -41.98 -8.36 15.33
C GLY A 73 -43.09 -9.19 14.67
N PHE A 74 -44.16 -9.40 15.42
CA PHE A 74 -45.25 -10.29 15.00
C PHE A 74 -46.33 -9.53 14.24
N PRO A 75 -46.80 -10.03 13.07
CA PRO A 75 -47.88 -9.39 12.34
C PRO A 75 -49.19 -9.46 13.16
N TYR A 76 -49.78 -8.30 13.40
CA TYR A 76 -51.01 -8.13 14.16
C TYR A 76 -51.98 -7.27 13.35
N PRO A 77 -53.21 -7.74 13.08
CA PRO A 77 -54.24 -6.91 12.47
C PRO A 77 -54.47 -5.68 13.35
N ASP A 78 -54.54 -4.50 12.76
CA ASP A 78 -54.97 -3.32 13.50
C ASP A 78 -56.38 -3.52 14.11
N ASP A 79 -56.74 -2.67 15.05
CA ASP A 79 -58.00 -2.82 15.80
C ASP A 79 -59.23 -2.73 14.87
N GLU A 80 -59.09 -2.06 13.72
CA GLU A 80 -60.11 -1.89 12.69
C GLU A 80 -60.12 -3.04 11.65
N LYS A 81 -59.14 -3.96 11.69
CA LYS A 81 -58.90 -5.05 10.73
C LYS A 81 -58.72 -4.60 9.28
N THR A 82 -58.22 -3.39 9.07
CA THR A 82 -58.00 -2.80 7.74
C THR A 82 -56.55 -2.88 7.29
N ALA A 83 -55.61 -2.98 8.24
CA ALA A 83 -54.19 -3.09 7.98
C ALA A 83 -53.53 -4.11 8.91
N VAL A 84 -52.32 -4.55 8.54
CA VAL A 84 -51.45 -5.35 9.40
C VAL A 84 -50.34 -4.44 9.91
N ARG A 85 -50.18 -4.36 11.23
CA ARG A 85 -49.04 -3.72 11.89
C ARG A 85 -48.14 -4.78 12.52
N PHE A 86 -46.87 -4.48 12.72
CA PHE A 86 -45.98 -5.39 13.47
C PHE A 86 -45.97 -5.01 14.94
N LEU A 87 -46.10 -6.01 15.82
CA LEU A 87 -45.90 -5.85 17.25
C LEU A 87 -44.41 -5.88 17.54
N GLU A 88 -43.86 -4.69 17.73
CA GLU A 88 -42.46 -4.48 18.11
C GLU A 88 -42.23 -4.98 19.53
N THR A 89 -41.13 -5.73 19.74
CA THR A 89 -40.64 -6.11 21.07
C THR A 89 -39.29 -5.41 21.30
N PRO A 90 -38.80 -5.30 22.55
CA PRO A 90 -37.47 -4.73 22.81
C PRO A 90 -36.33 -5.41 22.04
N ALA A 91 -36.52 -6.68 21.64
CA ALA A 91 -35.56 -7.44 20.85
C ALA A 91 -35.61 -7.12 19.35
N THR A 92 -36.69 -6.51 18.84
CA THR A 92 -36.82 -6.20 17.40
C THR A 92 -35.85 -5.11 16.96
N VAL A 93 -35.54 -5.07 15.66
CA VAL A 93 -34.54 -4.17 15.09
C VAL A 93 -34.97 -2.69 15.06
N TRP A 94 -36.24 -2.41 15.30
CA TRP A 94 -36.78 -1.06 15.31
C TRP A 94 -36.16 -0.24 16.44
N GLY A 95 -35.68 0.97 16.14
CA GLY A 95 -34.98 1.84 17.09
C GLY A 95 -33.51 1.48 17.35
N ALA A 96 -32.98 0.42 16.75
CA ALA A 96 -31.58 0.04 16.88
C ALA A 96 -30.62 1.12 16.36
N GLU A 97 -29.54 1.35 17.09
CA GLU A 97 -28.41 2.16 16.63
C GLU A 97 -27.23 1.30 16.17
N SER A 98 -27.09 0.11 16.75
CA SER A 98 -26.12 -0.92 16.34
C SER A 98 -26.78 -2.29 16.30
N VAL A 99 -26.37 -3.10 15.34
CA VAL A 99 -26.77 -4.52 15.22
C VAL A 99 -25.53 -5.38 15.07
N LEU A 100 -25.45 -6.43 15.89
CA LEU A 100 -24.51 -7.53 15.74
C LEU A 100 -25.24 -8.79 15.27
N ILE A 101 -24.79 -9.34 14.14
CA ILE A 101 -25.21 -10.64 13.61
C ILE A 101 -24.08 -11.63 13.86
N ASP A 102 -24.17 -12.38 14.95
CA ASP A 102 -23.19 -13.42 15.28
C ASP A 102 -23.49 -14.72 14.54
N GLU A 103 -22.46 -15.53 14.32
CA GLU A 103 -22.53 -16.80 13.62
C GLU A 103 -23.19 -16.73 12.22
N ILE A 104 -22.99 -15.65 11.46
CA ILE A 104 -23.64 -15.45 10.14
C ILE A 104 -23.36 -16.57 9.14
N SER A 105 -22.22 -17.25 9.27
CA SER A 105 -21.88 -18.43 8.45
C SER A 105 -22.68 -19.68 8.79
N ARG A 106 -23.36 -19.74 9.95
CA ARG A 106 -24.08 -20.96 10.39
C ARG A 106 -25.51 -21.05 9.87
N CYS A 107 -26.03 -20.02 9.23
CA CYS A 107 -27.37 -20.04 8.66
C CYS A 107 -27.34 -20.41 7.17
N LYS A 108 -28.44 -21.01 6.68
CA LYS A 108 -28.57 -21.38 5.26
C LYS A 108 -28.48 -20.13 4.37
N PRO A 109 -27.99 -20.24 3.12
CA PRO A 109 -27.84 -19.11 2.21
C PRO A 109 -29.10 -18.25 2.04
N GLU A 110 -30.28 -18.87 2.02
CA GLU A 110 -31.56 -18.15 1.95
C GLU A 110 -31.82 -17.20 3.14
N HIS A 111 -31.38 -17.59 4.34
CA HIS A 111 -31.48 -16.75 5.54
C HIS A 111 -30.42 -15.66 5.54
N GLN A 112 -29.19 -15.95 5.10
CA GLN A 112 -28.16 -14.94 4.89
C GLN A 112 -28.67 -13.83 3.96
N ASN A 113 -29.33 -14.19 2.85
CA ASN A 113 -29.91 -13.27 1.87
C ASN A 113 -30.93 -12.29 2.48
N ARG A 114 -31.69 -12.71 3.49
CA ARG A 114 -32.68 -11.83 4.16
C ARG A 114 -32.02 -10.74 5.00
N LEU A 115 -30.81 -10.99 5.50
CA LEU A 115 -30.03 -10.03 6.30
C LEU A 115 -29.32 -8.98 5.42
N PHE A 116 -29.37 -9.10 4.09
CA PHE A 116 -28.66 -8.23 3.14
C PHE A 116 -29.08 -6.77 3.20
N SER A 117 -30.40 -6.55 3.19
CA SER A 117 -30.97 -5.21 3.25
C SER A 117 -30.65 -4.56 4.59
N LEU A 118 -30.59 -5.35 5.67
CA LEU A 118 -30.22 -4.86 6.99
C LEU A 118 -28.74 -4.43 7.02
N VAL A 119 -27.84 -5.33 6.62
CA VAL A 119 -26.39 -5.09 6.65
C VAL A 119 -25.97 -3.96 5.71
N HIS A 120 -26.48 -3.91 4.48
CA HIS A 120 -25.99 -2.94 3.50
C HIS A 120 -26.85 -1.69 3.37
N GLU A 121 -28.17 -1.86 3.30
CA GLU A 121 -29.11 -0.79 2.91
C GLU A 121 -29.75 -0.09 4.12
N LYS A 122 -29.50 -0.58 5.34
CA LYS A 122 -30.18 -0.13 6.57
C LYS A 122 -31.70 -0.24 6.42
N LYS A 123 -32.16 -1.34 5.85
CA LYS A 123 -33.58 -1.60 5.60
C LYS A 123 -33.98 -2.98 6.07
N ILE A 124 -35.20 -3.11 6.54
CA ILE A 124 -35.85 -4.39 6.78
C ILE A 124 -37.25 -4.35 6.18
N GLN A 125 -37.66 -5.40 5.46
CA GLN A 125 -38.91 -5.42 4.68
C GLN A 125 -39.10 -4.20 3.76
N GLY A 126 -38.02 -3.63 3.23
CA GLY A 126 -38.04 -2.43 2.39
C GLY A 126 -38.18 -1.10 3.15
N LEU A 127 -38.42 -1.13 4.46
CA LEU A 127 -38.54 0.04 5.32
C LEU A 127 -37.16 0.49 5.83
N PRO A 128 -36.85 1.81 5.81
CA PRO A 128 -35.58 2.33 6.31
C PRO A 128 -35.50 2.30 7.84
N LEU A 129 -34.33 1.92 8.36
CA LEU A 129 -33.97 1.94 9.77
C LEU A 129 -33.19 3.23 10.04
N ALA A 130 -33.91 4.31 10.35
CA ALA A 130 -33.32 5.66 10.44
C ALA A 130 -32.24 5.79 11.53
N SER A 131 -32.43 5.11 12.67
CA SER A 131 -31.48 5.14 13.79
C SER A 131 -30.27 4.25 13.58
N LEU A 132 -30.33 3.27 12.66
CA LEU A 132 -29.30 2.25 12.52
C LEU A 132 -28.02 2.85 11.92
N ARG A 133 -26.98 2.92 12.74
CA ARG A 133 -25.66 3.44 12.35
C ARG A 133 -24.73 2.29 12.01
N TYR A 134 -24.51 1.39 12.97
CA TYR A 134 -23.50 0.35 12.89
C TYR A 134 -24.09 -1.03 12.59
N ARG A 135 -23.50 -1.73 11.63
CA ARG A 135 -23.90 -3.09 11.25
C ARG A 135 -22.67 -3.97 11.31
N TRP A 136 -22.66 -4.88 12.25
CA TRP A 136 -21.55 -5.77 12.49
C TRP A 136 -21.98 -7.22 12.30
N ALA A 137 -21.06 -8.03 11.82
CA ALA A 137 -21.24 -9.47 11.76
C ALA A 137 -19.99 -10.17 12.28
N ALA A 138 -20.19 -11.36 12.83
CA ALA A 138 -19.11 -12.24 13.24
C ALA A 138 -19.36 -13.64 12.69
N MET A 139 -18.28 -14.31 12.30
CA MET A 139 -18.34 -15.70 11.84
C MET A 139 -17.07 -16.46 12.19
N ASN A 140 -17.19 -17.78 12.11
CA ASN A 140 -16.03 -18.66 12.11
C ASN A 140 -15.43 -18.72 10.70
N PRO A 141 -14.12 -19.00 10.56
CA PRO A 141 -13.50 -19.19 9.26
C PRO A 141 -14.13 -20.37 8.52
N CYS A 142 -14.33 -20.22 7.21
CA CYS A 142 -14.76 -21.32 6.35
C CYS A 142 -13.53 -22.17 6.02
N THR A 143 -13.34 -23.29 6.69
CA THR A 143 -12.22 -24.19 6.39
C THR A 143 -12.50 -24.97 5.11
N THR A 144 -11.67 -24.75 4.08
CA THR A 144 -11.51 -25.66 2.93
C THR A 144 -10.45 -26.75 3.20
N ASP A 145 -9.60 -26.56 4.20
CA ASP A 145 -8.62 -27.57 4.66
C ASP A 145 -9.29 -28.62 5.55
N GLN A 146 -9.76 -29.66 4.89
CA GLN A 146 -10.24 -30.90 5.47
C GLN A 146 -9.07 -31.65 6.11
N SER A 147 -8.73 -31.33 7.36
CA SER A 147 -7.98 -32.26 8.21
C SER A 147 -8.92 -33.41 8.60
N PRO A 148 -8.55 -34.69 8.38
CA PRO A 148 -9.42 -35.82 8.74
C PRO A 148 -9.55 -35.89 10.26
N GLY A 149 -10.72 -35.52 10.80
CA GLY A 149 -11.04 -35.64 12.23
C GLY A 149 -11.63 -34.39 12.89
N GLU A 150 -11.49 -33.20 12.29
CA GLU A 150 -12.16 -31.98 12.75
C GLU A 150 -13.32 -31.64 11.81
N GLU A 151 -14.39 -32.44 11.89
CA GLU A 151 -15.69 -32.07 11.32
C GLU A 151 -16.25 -30.88 12.12
N TYR A 152 -15.82 -29.66 11.82
CA TYR A 152 -16.64 -28.48 12.11
C TYR A 152 -17.81 -28.46 11.11
N LEU A 153 -18.74 -29.40 11.28
CA LEU A 153 -20.07 -29.40 10.68
C LEU A 153 -20.79 -28.11 11.12
N GLY A 154 -20.80 -27.07 10.27
CA GLY A 154 -21.74 -25.97 10.44
C GLY A 154 -21.31 -24.55 10.06
N SER A 155 -20.13 -24.29 9.48
CA SER A 155 -19.81 -22.95 8.93
C SER A 155 -19.83 -22.99 7.40
N GLU A 156 -20.86 -22.37 6.83
CA GLU A 156 -21.02 -22.22 5.38
C GLU A 156 -20.33 -20.94 4.88
N PRO A 157 -19.71 -20.96 3.70
CA PRO A 157 -19.16 -19.76 3.07
C PRO A 157 -20.24 -18.71 2.81
N LEU A 158 -19.90 -17.44 3.02
CA LEU A 158 -20.78 -16.33 2.65
C LEU A 158 -20.88 -16.24 1.12
N ASP A 159 -22.06 -15.87 0.61
CA ASP A 159 -22.20 -15.57 -0.82
C ASP A 159 -21.23 -14.42 -1.22
N PRO A 160 -20.52 -14.50 -2.35
CA PRO A 160 -19.59 -13.45 -2.76
C PRO A 160 -20.23 -12.06 -2.88
N ALA A 161 -21.51 -11.97 -3.27
CA ALA A 161 -22.22 -10.70 -3.35
C ALA A 161 -22.62 -10.17 -1.96
N LEU A 162 -22.76 -11.04 -0.95
CA LEU A 162 -22.93 -10.64 0.46
C LEU A 162 -21.62 -10.12 1.03
N ALA A 163 -20.55 -10.89 0.90
CA ALA A 163 -19.24 -10.51 1.40
C ALA A 163 -18.75 -9.20 0.76
N ASP A 164 -19.11 -8.93 -0.51
CA ASP A 164 -18.83 -7.65 -1.17
C ASP A 164 -19.53 -6.41 -0.54
N ARG A 165 -20.51 -6.61 0.36
CA ARG A 165 -21.25 -5.53 1.05
C ARG A 165 -20.59 -5.08 2.35
N PHE A 166 -19.68 -5.88 2.92
CA PHE A 166 -18.90 -5.49 4.10
C PHE A 166 -17.70 -4.66 3.69
N ALA A 167 -17.57 -3.44 4.20
CA ALA A 167 -16.45 -2.57 3.83
C ALA A 167 -15.14 -3.04 4.44
N VAL A 168 -15.21 -3.51 5.68
CA VAL A 168 -14.09 -3.98 6.48
C VAL A 168 -14.32 -5.43 6.89
N ILE A 169 -13.34 -6.28 6.63
CA ILE A 169 -13.38 -7.73 6.83
C ILE A 169 -12.03 -8.13 7.46
N LEU A 170 -12.08 -8.55 8.73
CA LEU A 170 -10.88 -8.73 9.54
C LEU A 170 -10.79 -10.15 10.06
N ASP A 171 -9.59 -10.73 9.97
CA ASP A 171 -9.27 -11.93 10.73
C ASP A 171 -8.90 -11.54 12.15
N VAL A 172 -9.49 -12.26 13.09
CA VAL A 172 -9.25 -12.13 14.53
C VAL A 172 -8.33 -13.25 14.97
N GLY A 173 -7.24 -12.85 15.61
CA GLY A 173 -6.24 -13.74 16.14
C GLY A 173 -6.78 -14.71 17.20
N ASP A 174 -6.05 -15.80 17.40
CA ASP A 174 -6.28 -16.77 18.47
C ASP A 174 -5.22 -16.61 19.58
N TRP A 175 -5.26 -17.42 20.62
CA TRP A 175 -4.31 -17.38 21.75
C TRP A 175 -2.83 -17.29 21.32
N THR A 176 -2.47 -17.98 20.23
CA THR A 176 -1.10 -18.02 19.71
C THR A 176 -0.62 -16.70 19.11
N SER A 177 -1.52 -15.86 18.62
CA SER A 177 -1.19 -14.55 18.06
C SER A 177 -1.11 -13.44 19.11
N LEU A 178 -1.62 -13.66 20.32
CA LEU A 178 -1.49 -12.70 21.42
C LEU A 178 -0.04 -12.65 21.91
N ASP A 179 0.40 -11.45 22.31
CA ASP A 179 1.66 -11.28 23.02
C ASP A 179 1.53 -11.73 24.49
N GLU A 180 2.65 -11.78 25.21
CA GLU A 180 2.67 -12.24 26.60
C GLU A 180 1.90 -11.31 27.55
N THR A 181 1.83 -10.01 27.25
CA THR A 181 1.12 -9.03 28.06
C THR A 181 -0.39 -9.23 27.94
N ASP A 182 -0.89 -9.35 26.71
CA ASP A 182 -2.30 -9.55 26.42
C ASP A 182 -2.78 -10.93 26.84
N ARG A 183 -1.95 -11.99 26.73
CA ARG A 183 -2.27 -13.31 27.30
C ARG A 183 -2.54 -13.23 28.79
N ARG A 184 -1.74 -12.47 29.55
CA ARG A 184 -1.95 -12.28 30.99
C ARG A 184 -3.21 -11.50 31.28
N ARG A 185 -3.50 -10.45 30.50
CA ARG A 185 -4.73 -9.66 30.66
C ARG A 185 -5.99 -10.47 30.34
N VAL A 186 -5.96 -11.29 29.28
CA VAL A 186 -7.07 -12.19 28.92
C VAL A 186 -7.25 -13.31 29.98
N ALA A 187 -6.15 -13.81 30.56
CA ALA A 187 -6.19 -14.82 31.60
C ALA A 187 -6.54 -14.28 32.99
N ASP A 188 -6.59 -12.96 33.18
CA ASP A 188 -6.90 -12.35 34.47
C ASP A 188 -8.43 -12.31 34.70
N PRO A 189 -8.96 -13.12 35.64
CA PRO A 189 -10.39 -13.15 35.91
C PRO A 189 -10.91 -11.84 36.51
N ALA A 190 -10.04 -10.96 37.01
CA ALA A 190 -10.43 -9.64 37.52
C ALA A 190 -10.97 -8.72 36.41
N GLY A 191 -10.70 -9.02 35.14
CA GLY A 191 -11.25 -8.29 33.99
C GLY A 191 -12.70 -8.68 33.62
N GLU A 192 -13.23 -9.77 34.17
CA GLU A 192 -14.57 -10.26 33.84
C GLU A 192 -15.65 -9.34 34.45
N GLY A 193 -16.50 -8.76 33.61
CA GLY A 193 -17.62 -7.92 34.05
C GLY A 193 -17.27 -6.46 34.36
N VAL A 194 -16.06 -5.99 34.03
CA VAL A 194 -15.79 -4.54 33.98
C VAL A 194 -16.64 -3.96 32.86
N THR A 195 -17.66 -3.17 33.21
CA THR A 195 -18.42 -2.36 32.24
C THR A 195 -17.43 -1.66 31.33
N SER A 196 -17.63 -1.78 30.02
CA SER A 196 -16.76 -1.26 28.96
C SER A 196 -16.82 0.29 28.88
N ASP A 197 -16.81 0.96 30.02
CA ASP A 197 -16.90 2.40 30.16
C ASP A 197 -15.49 3.00 30.11
N ASP A 198 -15.11 3.50 28.95
CA ASP A 198 -13.87 4.26 28.74
C ASP A 198 -14.01 5.74 29.14
N GLY A 199 -15.05 6.10 29.91
CA GLY A 199 -15.36 7.47 30.27
C GLY A 199 -15.84 8.31 29.08
N GLY A 200 -16.30 7.68 28.01
CA GLY A 200 -16.74 8.34 26.78
C GLY A 200 -15.59 8.79 25.87
N ALA A 201 -14.38 8.28 26.07
CA ALA A 201 -13.19 8.67 25.30
C ALA A 201 -13.34 8.33 23.80
N LEU A 202 -13.82 7.11 23.48
CA LEU A 202 -14.08 6.67 22.11
C LEU A 202 -15.18 7.51 21.47
N ARG A 203 -16.26 7.79 22.21
CA ARG A 203 -17.35 8.65 21.73
C ARG A 203 -16.86 10.05 21.40
N ALA A 204 -16.02 10.65 22.26
CA ALA A 204 -15.43 11.97 22.02
C ALA A 204 -14.54 11.98 20.77
N LYS A 205 -13.75 10.92 20.55
CA LYS A 205 -12.91 10.78 19.35
C LYS A 205 -13.73 10.62 18.07
N LEU A 206 -14.78 9.79 18.09
CA LEU A 206 -15.69 9.68 16.93
C LEU A 206 -16.37 11.02 16.61
N ALA A 207 -16.75 11.80 17.63
CA ALA A 207 -17.32 13.13 17.44
C ALA A 207 -16.34 14.12 16.76
N GLN A 208 -15.03 13.91 16.90
CA GLN A 208 -13.99 14.66 16.18
C GLN A 208 -13.77 14.13 14.76
N TRP A 209 -13.65 12.81 14.60
CA TRP A 209 -13.28 12.19 13.32
C TRP A 209 -14.42 12.16 12.30
N GLN A 210 -15.67 11.99 12.72
CA GLN A 210 -16.81 11.90 11.78
C GLN A 210 -17.02 13.19 10.96
N PRO A 211 -16.98 14.41 11.55
CA PRO A 211 -17.01 15.64 10.77
C PRO A 211 -15.80 15.80 9.83
N ALA A 212 -14.60 15.45 10.29
CA ALA A 212 -13.38 15.51 9.48
C ALA A 212 -13.45 14.54 8.29
N PHE A 213 -13.92 13.32 8.50
CA PHE A 213 -14.21 12.34 7.46
C PHE A 213 -15.25 12.85 6.47
N ALA A 214 -16.35 13.43 6.94
CA ALA A 214 -17.38 14.01 6.06
C ALA A 214 -16.84 15.17 5.21
N ALA A 215 -15.91 15.98 5.75
CA ALA A 215 -15.22 17.02 5.00
C ALA A 215 -14.26 16.43 3.96
N ALA A 216 -13.46 15.43 4.35
CA ALA A 216 -12.53 14.75 3.45
C ALA A 216 -13.25 13.97 2.33
N LEU A 217 -14.46 13.45 2.55
CA LEU A 217 -15.25 12.81 1.50
C LEU A 217 -15.71 13.79 0.41
N ARG A 218 -16.00 15.05 0.76
CA ARG A 218 -16.39 16.07 -0.22
C ARG A 218 -15.22 16.43 -1.14
N ASN A 219 -14.01 16.44 -0.60
CA ASN A 219 -12.77 16.72 -1.31
C ASN A 219 -11.79 15.55 -1.09
N CYS A 220 -12.12 14.39 -1.67
CA CYS A 220 -11.34 13.17 -1.46
C CYS A 220 -9.89 13.38 -1.96
N PRO A 221 -8.87 13.02 -1.16
CA PRO A 221 -7.47 13.18 -1.57
C PRO A 221 -7.19 12.48 -2.90
N PRO A 222 -6.61 13.16 -3.90
CA PRO A 222 -6.36 12.59 -5.23
C PRO A 222 -5.45 11.36 -5.16
N GLN A 223 -4.57 11.30 -4.17
CA GLN A 223 -3.71 10.15 -3.92
C GLN A 223 -4.50 8.90 -3.56
N VAL A 224 -5.58 9.02 -2.76
CA VAL A 224 -6.45 7.88 -2.41
C VAL A 224 -7.19 7.39 -3.64
N ILE A 225 -7.73 8.30 -4.45
CA ILE A 225 -8.45 7.94 -5.69
C ILE A 225 -7.48 7.24 -6.66
N GLY A 226 -6.30 7.82 -6.86
CA GLY A 226 -5.26 7.26 -7.72
C GLY A 226 -4.84 5.87 -7.26
N TYR A 227 -4.53 5.71 -5.97
CA TYR A 227 -4.12 4.42 -5.40
C TYR A 227 -5.20 3.36 -5.58
N VAL A 228 -6.46 3.68 -5.22
CA VAL A 228 -7.56 2.72 -5.32
C VAL A 228 -7.84 2.31 -6.76
N SER A 229 -7.78 3.26 -7.70
CA SER A 229 -7.95 2.97 -9.12
C SER A 229 -6.82 2.06 -9.65
N ALA A 230 -5.57 2.36 -9.28
CA ALA A 230 -4.41 1.58 -9.70
C ALA A 230 -4.42 0.17 -9.09
N VAL A 231 -4.66 0.03 -7.79
CA VAL A 231 -4.63 -1.26 -7.09
C VAL A 231 -5.79 -2.15 -7.53
N ALA A 232 -6.99 -1.60 -7.72
CA ALA A 232 -8.13 -2.36 -8.23
C ALA A 232 -7.87 -2.87 -9.66
N THR A 233 -7.23 -2.06 -10.50
CA THR A 233 -6.84 -2.47 -11.86
C THR A 233 -5.79 -3.58 -11.81
N ALA A 234 -4.73 -3.40 -11.00
CA ALA A 234 -3.65 -4.37 -10.86
C ALA A 234 -4.14 -5.72 -10.33
N LEU A 235 -5.00 -5.72 -9.30
CA LEU A 235 -5.58 -6.93 -8.74
C LEU A 235 -6.48 -7.66 -9.75
N ASN A 236 -7.35 -6.93 -10.46
CA ASN A 236 -8.20 -7.51 -11.49
C ASN A 236 -7.37 -8.15 -12.62
N ASN A 237 -6.29 -7.50 -13.06
CA ASN A 237 -5.36 -8.05 -14.06
C ASN A 237 -4.62 -9.30 -13.55
N ALA A 238 -4.35 -9.38 -12.24
CA ALA A 238 -3.72 -10.52 -11.59
C ALA A 238 -4.69 -11.70 -11.29
N GLY A 239 -5.98 -11.54 -11.63
CA GLY A 239 -7.03 -12.53 -11.41
C GLY A 239 -7.73 -12.45 -10.05
N ILE A 240 -7.46 -11.42 -9.24
CA ILE A 240 -8.13 -11.18 -7.96
C ILE A 240 -9.22 -10.14 -8.18
N ARG A 241 -10.48 -10.58 -8.22
CA ARG A 241 -11.59 -9.71 -8.60
C ARG A 241 -11.88 -8.64 -7.55
N ILE A 242 -11.86 -7.38 -7.97
CA ILE A 242 -12.28 -6.20 -7.19
C ILE A 242 -13.44 -5.51 -7.90
N SER A 243 -14.61 -5.46 -7.24
CA SER A 243 -15.80 -4.82 -7.78
C SER A 243 -15.73 -3.29 -7.71
N PRO A 244 -16.52 -2.55 -8.51
CA PRO A 244 -16.62 -1.09 -8.36
C PRO A 244 -17.12 -0.65 -6.99
N ARG A 245 -18.02 -1.44 -6.37
CA ARG A 245 -18.48 -1.20 -4.99
C ARG A 245 -17.31 -1.33 -4.02
N ARG A 246 -16.52 -2.40 -4.16
CA ARG A 246 -15.33 -2.65 -3.33
C ARG A 246 -14.33 -1.52 -3.44
N ALA A 247 -14.03 -1.04 -4.65
CA ALA A 247 -13.16 0.12 -4.85
C ALA A 247 -13.70 1.36 -4.09
N ARG A 248 -14.99 1.65 -4.18
CA ARG A 248 -15.60 2.76 -3.44
C ARG A 248 -15.53 2.59 -1.92
N LEU A 249 -15.77 1.38 -1.41
CA LEU A 249 -15.66 1.08 0.03
C LEU A 249 -14.20 1.22 0.50
N LEU A 250 -13.25 0.69 -0.27
CA LEU A 250 -11.82 0.83 -0.01
C LEU A 250 -11.40 2.30 0.08
N SER A 251 -11.83 3.16 -0.86
CA SER A 251 -11.55 4.60 -0.78
C SER A 251 -12.11 5.23 0.49
N ARG A 252 -13.35 4.87 0.89
CA ARG A 252 -13.97 5.38 2.11
C ARG A 252 -13.20 4.96 3.36
N THR A 253 -12.84 3.69 3.45
CA THR A 253 -12.05 3.17 4.58
C THR A 253 -10.68 3.84 4.66
N LEU A 254 -9.99 4.04 3.52
CA LEU A 254 -8.71 4.74 3.48
C LEU A 254 -8.84 6.19 3.97
N VAL A 255 -9.86 6.93 3.51
CA VAL A 255 -10.08 8.31 3.97
C VAL A 255 -10.35 8.35 5.47
N ALA A 256 -11.14 7.42 6.00
CA ALA A 256 -11.38 7.35 7.44
C ALA A 256 -10.11 6.99 8.24
N ALA A 257 -9.33 6.03 7.75
CA ALA A 257 -8.06 5.64 8.37
C ALA A 257 -7.06 6.80 8.41
N LEU A 258 -6.97 7.59 7.34
CA LEU A 258 -6.15 8.81 7.28
C LEU A 258 -6.63 9.91 8.24
N VAL A 259 -7.93 10.02 8.47
CA VAL A 259 -8.49 10.99 9.44
C VAL A 259 -8.24 10.56 10.89
N ILE A 260 -8.16 9.25 11.14
CA ILE A 260 -7.84 8.71 12.46
C ILE A 260 -6.35 8.89 12.77
N ASP A 261 -5.50 8.74 11.75
CA ASP A 261 -4.05 8.94 11.84
C ASP A 261 -3.66 10.34 11.30
N ASP A 262 -3.80 11.38 12.14
CA ASP A 262 -3.52 12.79 11.78
C ASP A 262 -2.15 12.99 11.12
N ASP A 263 -1.13 12.21 11.52
CA ASP A 263 0.21 12.26 10.92
C ASP A 263 0.20 11.77 9.46
N ALA A 264 -0.58 10.72 9.16
CA ALA A 264 -0.67 10.13 7.82
C ALA A 264 -1.40 11.04 6.81
N LEU A 265 -2.29 11.93 7.27
CA LEU A 265 -2.93 12.93 6.42
C LEU A 265 -1.97 14.03 5.97
N THR A 266 -0.95 14.34 6.78
CA THR A 266 0.01 15.43 6.53
C THR A 266 1.25 14.97 5.76
N ASP A 267 1.75 13.75 6.02
CA ASP A 267 2.82 13.11 5.26
C ASP A 267 2.35 11.80 4.59
N VAL A 268 1.74 11.96 3.42
CA VAL A 268 1.15 10.85 2.65
C VAL A 268 2.23 9.90 2.09
N SER A 269 3.50 10.33 2.02
CA SER A 269 4.63 9.54 1.51
C SER A 269 5.38 8.73 2.57
N SER A 270 4.97 8.83 3.85
CA SER A 270 5.67 8.14 4.93
C SER A 270 5.52 6.61 4.85
N ARG A 271 6.52 5.88 5.38
CA ARG A 271 6.46 4.42 5.56
C ARG A 271 5.26 3.99 6.41
N ARG A 272 4.82 4.84 7.34
CA ARG A 272 3.64 4.57 8.18
C ARG A 272 2.36 4.60 7.35
N THR A 273 2.23 5.58 6.45
CA THR A 273 1.10 5.69 5.52
C THR A 273 1.06 4.51 4.54
N ASP A 274 2.22 4.05 4.06
CA ASP A 274 2.35 2.85 3.21
C ASP A 274 1.76 1.60 3.90
N LEU A 275 2.23 1.34 5.13
CA LEU A 275 1.72 0.24 5.95
C LEU A 275 0.22 0.35 6.23
N LEU A 276 -0.29 1.56 6.46
CA LEU A 276 -1.72 1.80 6.67
C LEU A 276 -2.53 1.48 5.41
N PHE A 277 -2.06 1.86 4.22
CA PHE A 277 -2.72 1.55 2.96
C PHE A 277 -2.70 0.05 2.66
N ARG A 278 -1.59 -0.63 2.98
CA ARG A 278 -1.47 -2.09 2.89
C ARG A 278 -2.49 -2.77 3.80
N LEU A 279 -2.53 -2.35 5.05
CA LEU A 279 -3.41 -2.88 6.09
C LEU A 279 -4.90 -2.71 5.70
N VAL A 280 -5.28 -1.52 5.21
CA VAL A 280 -6.64 -1.25 4.74
C VAL A 280 -6.98 -2.05 3.49
N LEU A 281 -6.04 -2.24 2.56
CA LEU A 281 -6.24 -3.10 1.39
C LEU A 281 -6.55 -4.54 1.81
N ASP A 282 -5.73 -5.13 2.67
CA ASP A 282 -5.92 -6.50 3.14
C ASP A 282 -7.27 -6.68 3.82
N GLY A 283 -7.61 -5.78 4.74
CA GLY A 283 -8.89 -5.79 5.44
C GLY A 283 -10.10 -5.38 4.58
N SER A 284 -9.91 -5.06 3.30
CA SER A 284 -11.01 -4.85 2.36
C SER A 284 -11.26 -6.05 1.44
N LEU A 285 -10.34 -7.04 1.36
CA LEU A 285 -10.50 -8.17 0.46
C LEU A 285 -11.55 -9.17 0.97
N PRO A 286 -12.67 -9.38 0.23
CA PRO A 286 -13.76 -10.20 0.74
C PRO A 286 -13.58 -11.69 0.57
N HIS A 287 -12.58 -12.13 -0.19
CA HIS A 287 -12.34 -13.53 -0.56
C HIS A 287 -12.29 -14.48 0.66
N ARG A 288 -11.74 -14.01 1.77
CA ARG A 288 -11.64 -14.78 3.03
C ARG A 288 -13.00 -15.16 3.63
N ALA A 289 -14.04 -14.37 3.38
CA ALA A 289 -15.39 -14.60 3.86
C ALA A 289 -16.07 -15.83 3.25
N TRP A 290 -15.54 -16.36 2.14
CA TRP A 290 -16.06 -17.55 1.46
C TRP A 290 -14.98 -18.63 1.28
N GLY A 291 -13.92 -18.60 2.09
CA GLY A 291 -12.90 -19.65 2.12
C GLY A 291 -11.83 -19.56 1.03
N VAL A 292 -11.67 -18.41 0.37
CA VAL A 292 -10.59 -18.18 -0.61
C VAL A 292 -9.58 -17.20 -0.04
N ALA A 293 -8.35 -17.67 0.20
CA ALA A 293 -7.24 -16.77 0.51
C ALA A 293 -6.68 -16.18 -0.79
N PRO A 294 -6.70 -14.84 -0.99
CA PRO A 294 -6.07 -14.23 -2.14
C PRO A 294 -4.54 -14.41 -2.02
N ASP A 295 -3.90 -14.68 -3.14
CA ASP A 295 -2.45 -14.86 -3.26
C ASP A 295 -1.71 -13.60 -2.74
N ALA A 296 -1.00 -13.75 -1.62
CA ALA A 296 -0.38 -12.65 -0.91
C ALA A 296 0.68 -11.92 -1.75
N ASP A 297 1.42 -12.64 -2.61
CA ASP A 297 2.46 -12.05 -3.46
C ASP A 297 1.82 -11.17 -4.54
N LYS A 298 0.69 -11.61 -5.11
CA LYS A 298 -0.07 -10.79 -6.06
C LYS A 298 -0.66 -9.55 -5.42
N VAL A 299 -1.18 -9.65 -4.19
CA VAL A 299 -1.71 -8.48 -3.48
C VAL A 299 -0.59 -7.51 -3.13
N LEU A 300 0.56 -8.00 -2.66
CA LEU A 300 1.74 -7.16 -2.39
C LEU A 300 2.22 -6.46 -3.66
N ALA A 301 2.40 -7.19 -4.77
CA ALA A 301 2.84 -6.61 -6.04
C ALA A 301 1.87 -5.53 -6.55
N ALA A 302 0.55 -5.77 -6.45
CA ALA A 302 -0.47 -4.79 -6.82
C ALA A 302 -0.42 -3.54 -5.95
N HIS A 303 -0.25 -3.71 -4.63
CA HIS A 303 -0.09 -2.61 -3.68
C HIS A 303 1.17 -1.79 -3.98
N THR A 304 2.33 -2.43 -4.12
CA THR A 304 3.61 -1.75 -4.43
C THR A 304 3.53 -0.99 -5.75
N LEU A 305 2.94 -1.58 -6.80
CA LEU A 305 2.74 -0.91 -8.08
C LEU A 305 1.84 0.33 -7.94
N ALA A 306 0.70 0.19 -7.25
CA ALA A 306 -0.23 1.29 -7.05
C ALA A 306 0.38 2.40 -6.20
N TRP A 307 1.00 2.03 -5.08
CA TRP A 307 1.68 2.93 -4.16
C TRP A 307 2.75 3.75 -4.88
N ASN A 308 3.67 3.10 -5.59
CA ASN A 308 4.73 3.78 -6.34
C ASN A 308 4.17 4.66 -7.46
N ALA A 309 3.09 4.25 -8.13
CA ALA A 309 2.48 5.08 -9.18
C ALA A 309 1.85 6.36 -8.65
N THR A 310 1.32 6.37 -7.42
CA THR A 310 0.47 7.44 -6.91
C THR A 310 1.11 8.27 -5.80
N MET A 311 1.98 7.64 -5.01
CA MET A 311 2.66 8.23 -3.86
C MET A 311 4.12 8.57 -4.16
N ALA A 312 4.64 8.23 -5.34
CA ALA A 312 5.97 8.65 -5.75
C ALA A 312 6.09 10.17 -5.59
N SER A 313 7.02 10.57 -4.73
CA SER A 313 7.33 11.97 -4.55
C SER A 313 7.76 12.57 -5.89
N PRO A 314 7.71 13.91 -6.07
CA PRO A 314 8.35 14.54 -7.22
C PRO A 314 9.81 14.07 -7.40
N ARG A 315 10.50 13.74 -6.30
CA ARG A 315 11.85 13.17 -6.30
C ARG A 315 11.90 11.78 -6.92
N ASP A 316 11.03 10.87 -6.50
CA ASP A 316 11.01 9.49 -7.01
C ASP A 316 10.60 9.44 -8.49
N ARG A 317 9.64 10.29 -8.88
CA ARG A 317 9.25 10.42 -10.30
C ARG A 317 10.40 10.93 -11.15
N TRP A 318 11.14 11.93 -10.65
CA TRP A 318 12.32 12.44 -11.33
C TRP A 318 13.43 11.39 -11.41
N LEU A 319 13.71 10.67 -10.32
CA LEU A 319 14.74 9.63 -10.26
C LEU A 319 14.42 8.50 -11.25
N HIS A 320 13.16 8.05 -11.29
CA HIS A 320 12.71 7.06 -12.27
C HIS A 320 12.83 7.57 -13.71
N GLN A 321 12.45 8.84 -13.98
CA GLN A 321 12.65 9.47 -15.29
C GLN A 321 14.14 9.52 -15.69
N PHE A 322 15.01 9.85 -14.74
CA PHE A 322 16.46 9.90 -14.94
C PHE A 322 17.04 8.52 -15.29
N HIS A 323 16.56 7.44 -14.65
CA HIS A 323 16.99 6.08 -14.96
C HIS A 323 16.44 5.54 -16.28
N LEU A 324 15.19 5.87 -16.64
CA LEU A 324 14.61 5.47 -17.92
C LEU A 324 15.21 6.18 -19.14
N GLU A 325 15.74 7.40 -18.96
CA GLU A 325 16.43 8.10 -20.02
C GLU A 325 17.69 7.35 -20.43
N ARG A 326 17.91 7.17 -21.74
CA ARG A 326 19.05 6.38 -22.27
C ARG A 326 20.22 7.25 -22.72
N ALA A 327 19.97 8.49 -23.15
CA ALA A 327 21.01 9.35 -23.67
C ALA A 327 21.74 10.11 -22.55
N LEU A 328 23.07 9.99 -22.48
CA LEU A 328 23.89 10.63 -21.45
C LEU A 328 23.73 12.16 -21.41
N ASP A 329 23.58 12.81 -22.56
CA ASP A 329 23.38 14.26 -22.62
C ASP A 329 22.01 14.70 -22.11
N ARG A 330 20.98 13.86 -22.25
CA ARG A 330 19.65 14.12 -21.67
C ARG A 330 19.63 13.85 -20.17
N LYS A 331 20.31 12.80 -19.69
CA LYS A 331 20.56 12.59 -18.25
C LYS A 331 21.27 13.79 -17.62
N ALA A 332 22.32 14.31 -18.26
CA ALA A 332 23.02 15.50 -17.79
C ALA A 332 22.10 16.73 -17.68
N ARG A 333 21.21 16.96 -18.66
CA ARG A 333 20.21 18.05 -18.58
C ARG A 333 19.17 17.84 -17.49
N LEU A 334 18.72 16.60 -17.29
CA LEU A 334 17.80 16.27 -16.20
C LEU A 334 18.44 16.56 -14.85
N LEU A 335 19.71 16.16 -14.66
CA LEU A 335 20.49 16.44 -13.46
C LEU A 335 20.66 17.94 -13.22
N LEU A 336 21.03 18.72 -14.23
CA LEU A 336 21.31 20.14 -14.02
C LEU A 336 20.04 20.99 -13.82
N LYS A 337 18.97 20.71 -14.57
CA LYS A 337 17.82 21.63 -14.67
C LYS A 337 16.59 21.21 -13.87
N HIS A 338 16.46 19.92 -13.60
CA HIS A 338 15.24 19.35 -13.02
C HIS A 338 15.50 18.53 -11.76
N CYS A 339 16.76 18.42 -11.32
CA CYS A 339 17.09 17.72 -10.09
C CYS A 339 16.43 18.45 -8.90
N PRO A 340 15.66 17.72 -8.07
CA PRO A 340 14.90 18.33 -6.98
C PRO A 340 15.79 18.81 -5.83
N ASP A 341 16.89 18.12 -5.52
CA ASP A 341 17.83 18.43 -4.45
C ASP A 341 19.12 17.59 -4.56
N ALA A 342 20.13 17.98 -3.78
CA ALA A 342 21.46 17.37 -3.79
C ALA A 342 21.47 15.89 -3.38
N ASP A 343 20.61 15.46 -2.45
CA ASP A 343 20.55 14.07 -1.99
C ASP A 343 20.03 13.16 -3.12
N THR A 344 18.92 13.57 -3.75
CA THR A 344 18.34 12.85 -4.90
C THR A 344 19.31 12.82 -6.09
N GLY A 345 20.02 13.93 -6.34
CA GLY A 345 21.04 13.98 -7.38
C GLY A 345 22.23 13.06 -7.11
N THR A 346 22.66 12.95 -5.85
CA THR A 346 23.72 12.04 -5.42
C THR A 346 23.33 10.59 -5.69
N LEU A 347 22.15 10.19 -5.22
CA LEU A 347 21.61 8.85 -5.42
C LEU A 347 21.48 8.50 -6.91
N ALA A 348 21.02 9.44 -7.74
CA ALA A 348 20.88 9.25 -9.18
C ALA A 348 22.24 9.00 -9.86
N VAL A 349 23.28 9.72 -9.45
CA VAL A 349 24.65 9.54 -9.98
C VAL A 349 25.24 8.21 -9.53
N GLU A 350 25.11 7.85 -8.25
CA GLU A 350 25.57 6.56 -7.72
C GLU A 350 24.94 5.38 -8.48
N GLN A 351 23.62 5.40 -8.63
CA GLN A 351 22.88 4.37 -9.35
C GLN A 351 23.20 4.35 -10.86
N LEU A 352 23.52 5.50 -11.47
CA LEU A 352 23.99 5.56 -12.85
C LEU A 352 25.34 4.87 -13.00
N LEU A 353 26.31 5.20 -12.14
CA LEU A 353 27.66 4.64 -12.19
C LEU A 353 27.66 3.12 -11.93
N ALA A 354 26.71 2.63 -11.11
CA ALA A 354 26.57 1.21 -10.81
C ALA A 354 25.86 0.41 -11.91
N ASN A 355 24.83 0.98 -12.57
CA ASN A 355 23.93 0.22 -13.44
C ASN A 355 24.16 0.43 -14.95
N GLU A 356 24.78 1.54 -15.37
CA GLU A 356 25.10 1.76 -16.79
C GLU A 356 26.28 0.89 -17.24
N PRO A 357 26.39 0.59 -18.55
CA PRO A 357 27.58 -0.06 -19.10
C PRO A 357 28.85 0.72 -18.73
N ARG A 358 29.93 0.01 -18.37
CA ARG A 358 31.17 0.61 -17.83
C ARG A 358 31.73 1.75 -18.69
N ALA A 359 31.63 1.66 -20.02
CA ALA A 359 32.05 2.71 -20.94
C ALA A 359 31.17 3.98 -20.84
N CYS A 360 29.85 3.81 -20.70
CA CYS A 360 28.90 4.92 -20.52
C CYS A 360 29.06 5.60 -19.15
N ALA A 361 29.23 4.81 -18.09
CA ALA A 361 29.51 5.32 -16.75
C ALA A 361 30.81 6.14 -16.72
N ALA A 362 31.88 5.63 -17.34
CA ALA A 362 33.15 6.33 -17.45
C ALA A 362 33.06 7.63 -18.28
N ALA A 363 32.31 7.59 -19.39
CA ALA A 363 32.05 8.77 -20.21
C ALA A 363 31.28 9.85 -19.43
N PHE A 364 30.22 9.46 -18.71
CA PHE A 364 29.45 10.39 -17.90
C PHE A 364 30.29 10.97 -16.75
N ALA A 365 31.06 10.14 -16.05
CA ALA A 365 31.95 10.56 -14.97
C ALA A 365 32.99 11.58 -15.46
N LEU A 366 33.68 11.28 -16.55
CA LEU A 366 34.68 12.18 -17.14
C LEU A 366 34.07 13.52 -17.60
N ALA A 367 32.84 13.50 -18.11
CA ALA A 367 32.13 14.71 -18.54
C ALA A 367 31.63 15.56 -17.37
N ALA A 368 31.12 14.93 -16.30
CA ALA A 368 30.50 15.61 -15.16
C ALA A 368 31.51 16.09 -14.13
N PHE A 369 32.65 15.40 -13.97
CA PHE A 369 33.61 15.65 -12.89
C PHE A 369 34.13 17.10 -12.80
N PRO A 370 34.46 17.80 -13.90
CA PRO A 370 34.85 19.21 -13.83
C PRO A 370 33.76 20.11 -13.23
N ALA A 371 32.49 19.88 -13.58
CA ALA A 371 31.36 20.62 -13.03
C ALA A 371 31.08 20.26 -11.56
N ALA A 372 31.32 19.01 -11.19
CA ALA A 372 31.23 18.52 -9.81
C ALA A 372 32.25 19.24 -8.91
N LEU A 373 33.52 19.31 -9.33
CA LEU A 373 34.58 20.01 -8.61
C LEU A 373 34.33 21.52 -8.48
N ALA A 374 33.69 22.13 -9.47
CA ALA A 374 33.31 23.53 -9.44
C ALA A 374 32.11 23.82 -8.52
N GLY A 375 31.52 22.80 -7.88
CA GLY A 375 30.34 22.94 -7.02
C GLY A 375 29.06 23.32 -7.79
N ARG A 376 29.00 23.03 -9.10
CA ARG A 376 27.89 23.44 -9.97
C ARG A 376 26.91 22.32 -10.29
N LEU A 377 27.14 21.13 -9.74
CA LEU A 377 26.20 20.03 -9.82
C LEU A 377 25.31 19.99 -8.58
N PRO A 378 24.00 19.72 -8.72
CA PRO A 378 23.12 19.52 -7.58
C PRO A 378 23.33 18.11 -7.00
N ILE A 379 24.52 17.86 -6.45
CA ILE A 379 24.94 16.62 -5.78
C ILE A 379 25.72 16.95 -4.52
N GLY A 380 25.68 16.06 -3.54
CA GLY A 380 26.44 16.14 -2.29
C GLY A 380 27.88 15.65 -2.44
N ALA A 381 28.63 15.71 -1.33
CA ALA A 381 30.06 15.35 -1.31
C ALA A 381 30.31 13.88 -1.71
N GLU A 382 29.41 12.97 -1.37
CA GLU A 382 29.50 11.55 -1.75
C GLU A 382 29.41 11.39 -3.28
N GLY A 383 28.45 12.05 -3.92
CA GLY A 383 28.32 12.04 -5.38
C GLY A 383 29.52 12.63 -6.11
N VAL A 384 30.13 13.70 -5.55
CA VAL A 384 31.39 14.26 -6.09
C VAL A 384 32.53 13.25 -5.96
N ASN A 385 32.65 12.58 -4.82
CA ASN A 385 33.68 11.58 -4.57
C ASN A 385 33.54 10.37 -5.49
N ASP A 386 32.32 9.90 -5.74
CA ASP A 386 32.07 8.75 -6.62
C ASP A 386 32.32 9.10 -8.10
N LEU A 387 31.94 10.31 -8.55
CA LEU A 387 32.35 10.82 -9.87
C LEU A 387 33.87 10.91 -9.97
N GLY A 388 34.55 11.40 -8.92
CA GLY A 388 36.00 11.47 -8.88
C GLY A 388 36.66 10.10 -8.93
N ARG A 389 36.17 9.12 -8.17
CA ARG A 389 36.68 7.74 -8.19
C ARG A 389 36.52 7.11 -9.58
N ALA A 390 35.41 7.38 -10.26
CA ALA A 390 35.16 6.89 -11.60
C ALA A 390 35.98 7.63 -12.68
N ALA A 391 36.22 8.94 -12.52
CA ALA A 391 36.93 9.78 -13.50
C ALA A 391 38.46 9.76 -13.36
N GLN A 392 38.99 9.57 -12.16
CA GLN A 392 40.43 9.64 -11.87
C GLN A 392 41.30 8.75 -12.79
N PRO A 393 40.93 7.48 -13.06
CA PRO A 393 41.69 6.62 -13.97
C PRO A 393 41.68 7.09 -15.43
N LEU A 394 40.79 8.02 -15.80
CA LEU A 394 40.67 8.56 -17.16
C LEU A 394 41.47 9.86 -17.35
N LEU A 395 41.89 10.51 -16.27
CA LEU A 395 42.67 11.75 -16.36
C LEU A 395 44.11 11.50 -16.84
N THR A 396 44.67 10.34 -16.46
CA THR A 396 45.98 9.88 -16.91
C THR A 396 45.87 8.39 -17.23
N VAL A 397 45.98 8.07 -18.52
CA VAL A 397 45.84 6.70 -19.01
C VAL A 397 47.22 6.18 -19.40
N ASP A 398 47.82 5.40 -18.50
CA ASP A 398 49.05 4.66 -18.74
C ASP A 398 48.74 3.16 -18.69
N GLY A 399 49.12 2.40 -19.71
CA GLY A 399 48.87 0.97 -19.74
C GLY A 399 49.40 0.28 -21.00
N GLU A 400 49.54 -1.05 -20.90
CA GLU A 400 49.95 -1.91 -22.01
C GLU A 400 48.76 -2.70 -22.55
N VAL A 401 48.58 -2.66 -23.87
CA VAL A 401 47.57 -3.46 -24.58
C VAL A 401 48.27 -4.57 -25.33
N THR A 402 47.85 -5.82 -25.11
CA THR A 402 48.41 -7.01 -25.75
C THR A 402 47.39 -7.63 -26.70
N TRP A 403 47.81 -7.99 -27.92
CA TRP A 403 46.99 -8.76 -28.86
C TRP A 403 47.83 -9.82 -29.56
N GLN A 404 47.13 -10.74 -30.22
CA GLN A 404 47.73 -11.79 -31.05
C GLN A 404 47.37 -11.54 -32.51
N GLU A 405 48.35 -11.72 -33.39
CA GLU A 405 48.17 -11.67 -34.83
C GLU A 405 47.86 -13.07 -35.36
N ARG A 406 47.19 -13.16 -36.52
CA ARG A 406 47.04 -14.43 -37.23
C ARG A 406 48.40 -14.83 -37.81
N LEU A 407 48.66 -16.13 -37.90
CA LEU A 407 49.91 -16.66 -38.46
C LEU A 407 50.21 -16.21 -39.91
N SER A 408 49.18 -15.75 -40.65
CA SER A 408 49.28 -15.24 -42.02
C SER A 408 49.57 -13.74 -42.12
N ASP A 409 49.42 -13.00 -41.03
CA ASP A 409 49.46 -11.54 -41.01
C ASP A 409 50.68 -11.09 -40.19
N ALA A 410 51.25 -9.93 -40.53
CA ALA A 410 52.36 -9.33 -39.78
C ALA A 410 52.18 -7.81 -39.70
N ASN A 411 52.51 -7.21 -38.55
CA ASN A 411 52.39 -5.77 -38.29
C ASN A 411 50.93 -5.24 -38.36
N THR A 412 49.99 -6.01 -37.82
CA THR A 412 48.60 -5.57 -37.66
C THR A 412 48.45 -4.64 -36.46
N THR A 413 47.47 -3.76 -36.48
CA THR A 413 47.09 -2.96 -35.31
C THR A 413 45.99 -3.67 -34.53
N HIS A 414 45.99 -3.48 -33.21
CA HIS A 414 44.91 -3.98 -32.37
C HIS A 414 43.54 -3.54 -32.94
N PRO A 415 42.59 -4.46 -33.19
CA PRO A 415 41.34 -4.16 -33.89
C PRO A 415 40.54 -3.01 -33.27
N GLU A 416 40.47 -2.96 -31.94
CA GLU A 416 39.79 -1.86 -31.22
C GLU A 416 40.52 -0.52 -31.37
N LEU A 417 41.87 -0.51 -31.38
CA LEU A 417 42.65 0.73 -31.53
C LEU A 417 42.50 1.28 -32.95
N ALA A 418 42.44 0.41 -33.96
CA ALA A 418 42.15 0.80 -35.34
C ALA A 418 40.74 1.39 -35.47
N ALA A 419 39.74 0.78 -34.83
CA ALA A 419 38.38 1.31 -34.79
C ALA A 419 38.32 2.68 -34.09
N TYR A 420 39.05 2.87 -32.99
CA TYR A 420 39.12 4.14 -32.27
C TYR A 420 39.83 5.22 -33.08
N ALA A 421 40.94 4.90 -33.75
CA ALA A 421 41.66 5.83 -34.61
C ALA A 421 40.74 6.43 -35.70
N ALA A 422 39.89 5.59 -36.31
CA ALA A 422 38.90 6.02 -37.31
C ALA A 422 37.77 6.91 -36.75
N VAL A 423 37.60 6.97 -35.42
CA VAL A 423 36.70 7.93 -34.75
C VAL A 423 37.43 9.23 -34.41
N LEU A 424 38.71 9.14 -34.03
CA LEU A 424 39.50 10.25 -33.51
C LEU A 424 40.08 11.18 -34.61
N GLU A 425 40.43 10.63 -35.77
CA GLU A 425 41.04 11.37 -36.88
C GLU A 425 40.25 12.60 -37.35
N PRO A 426 38.91 12.57 -37.52
CA PRO A 426 38.14 13.74 -37.97
C PRO A 426 37.84 14.77 -36.86
N LEU A 427 38.26 14.54 -35.60
CA LEU A 427 37.90 15.40 -34.48
C LEU A 427 38.86 16.59 -34.31
N GLU A 428 38.32 17.74 -33.94
CA GLU A 428 39.10 18.93 -33.55
C GLU A 428 39.96 18.67 -32.31
N GLU A 429 41.11 19.34 -32.19
CA GLU A 429 42.16 19.02 -31.21
C GLU A 429 41.64 18.86 -29.76
N ALA A 430 40.81 19.78 -29.27
CA ALA A 430 40.29 19.73 -27.90
C ALA A 430 39.29 18.60 -27.68
N ARG A 431 38.46 18.30 -28.67
CA ARG A 431 37.49 17.19 -28.63
C ARG A 431 38.20 15.85 -28.75
N ARG A 432 39.19 15.79 -29.65
CA ARG A 432 40.05 14.63 -29.88
C ARG A 432 40.78 14.21 -28.62
N LYS A 433 41.44 15.13 -27.91
CA LYS A 433 42.16 14.81 -26.65
C LYS A 433 41.27 14.17 -25.60
N ARG A 434 40.03 14.65 -25.43
CA ARG A 434 39.07 14.05 -24.48
C ARG A 434 38.55 12.69 -24.94
N ALA A 435 38.29 12.55 -26.24
CA ALA A 435 37.87 11.28 -26.82
C ALA A 435 38.98 10.23 -26.73
N GLU A 436 40.25 10.63 -26.92
CA GLU A 436 41.44 9.79 -26.71
C GLU A 436 41.50 9.28 -25.26
N GLN A 437 41.33 10.16 -24.27
CA GLN A 437 41.31 9.76 -22.85
C GLN A 437 40.27 8.67 -22.56
N LEU A 438 39.04 8.85 -23.04
CA LEU A 438 37.96 7.88 -22.82
C LEU A 438 38.22 6.55 -23.54
N LEU A 439 38.57 6.58 -24.83
CA LEU A 439 38.72 5.38 -25.65
C LEU A 439 39.98 4.59 -25.28
N TRP A 440 41.09 5.25 -24.96
CA TRP A 440 42.30 4.58 -24.47
C TRP A 440 42.10 3.97 -23.10
N TYR A 441 41.37 4.65 -22.20
CA TYR A 441 40.97 4.03 -20.94
C TYR A 441 40.15 2.75 -21.17
N CYS A 442 39.18 2.79 -22.09
CA CYS A 442 38.40 1.59 -22.42
C CYS A 442 39.29 0.44 -22.94
N ALA A 443 40.28 0.73 -23.80
CA ALA A 443 41.22 -0.27 -24.28
C ALA A 443 42.07 -0.87 -23.14
N VAL A 444 42.70 -0.02 -22.32
CA VAL A 444 43.57 -0.46 -21.21
C VAL A 444 42.79 -1.23 -20.15
N ALA A 445 41.58 -0.77 -19.80
CA ALA A 445 40.72 -1.41 -18.81
C ALA A 445 39.94 -2.62 -19.36
N LYS A 446 40.17 -3.01 -20.64
CA LYS A 446 39.48 -4.11 -21.34
C LYS A 446 37.94 -3.97 -21.28
N ILE A 447 37.46 -2.75 -21.44
CA ILE A 447 36.03 -2.43 -21.48
C ILE A 447 35.58 -2.46 -22.93
N ALA A 448 34.69 -3.40 -23.26
CA ALA A 448 34.14 -3.52 -24.60
C ALA A 448 33.30 -2.29 -24.98
N VAL A 449 33.59 -1.70 -26.14
CA VAL A 449 32.84 -0.58 -26.72
C VAL A 449 32.22 -1.03 -28.03
N ALA A 450 30.90 -1.28 -28.02
CA ALA A 450 30.20 -1.82 -29.19
C ALA A 450 30.15 -0.84 -30.38
N ASP A 451 29.99 0.47 -30.11
CA ASP A 451 29.99 1.53 -31.12
C ASP A 451 30.78 2.75 -30.60
N PRO A 452 32.07 2.84 -30.96
CA PRO A 452 32.94 3.91 -30.48
C PRO A 452 32.53 5.30 -31.00
N ARG A 453 31.95 5.38 -32.21
CA ARG A 453 31.48 6.64 -32.79
C ARG A 453 30.27 7.16 -32.03
N LYS A 454 29.33 6.28 -31.71
CA LYS A 454 28.14 6.66 -30.93
C LYS A 454 28.51 7.07 -29.51
N LEU A 455 29.39 6.31 -28.84
CA LEU A 455 29.86 6.64 -27.50
C LEU A 455 30.57 8.00 -27.46
N GLU A 456 31.49 8.25 -28.39
CA GLU A 456 32.19 9.54 -28.50
C GLU A 456 31.21 10.69 -28.74
N ALA A 457 30.24 10.52 -29.64
CA ALA A 457 29.27 11.57 -29.94
C ALA A 457 28.33 11.86 -28.76
N GLU A 458 27.94 10.82 -27.99
CA GLU A 458 27.18 10.99 -26.75
C GLU A 458 28.01 11.66 -25.66
N PHE A 459 29.27 11.26 -25.51
CA PHE A 459 30.22 11.88 -24.58
C PHE A 459 30.43 13.37 -24.89
N ASP A 460 30.71 13.75 -26.14
CA ASP A 460 30.91 15.15 -26.51
C ASP A 460 29.65 16.00 -26.27
N ARG A 461 28.45 15.47 -26.58
CA ARG A 461 27.19 16.15 -26.24
C ARG A 461 27.03 16.34 -24.72
N CYS A 462 27.40 15.33 -23.94
CA CYS A 462 27.36 15.37 -22.48
C CYS A 462 28.34 16.42 -21.92
N VAL A 463 29.58 16.45 -22.42
CA VAL A 463 30.60 17.46 -22.08
C VAL A 463 30.09 18.87 -22.38
N ARG A 464 29.48 19.10 -23.55
CA ARG A 464 28.91 20.41 -23.90
C ARG A 464 27.79 20.86 -22.96
N VAL A 465 27.01 19.91 -22.42
CA VAL A 465 25.95 20.22 -21.45
C VAL A 465 26.56 20.72 -20.14
N PHE A 466 27.55 20.02 -19.59
CA PHE A 466 28.23 20.43 -18.36
C PHE A 466 29.12 21.66 -18.53
N ALA A 467 29.80 21.81 -19.66
CA ALA A 467 30.69 22.95 -19.92
C ALA A 467 29.95 24.30 -19.95
N ARG A 468 28.69 24.33 -20.40
CA ARG A 468 27.85 25.55 -20.36
C ARG A 468 27.63 26.04 -18.94
N GLU A 469 27.46 25.11 -18.01
CA GLU A 469 27.25 25.43 -16.60
C GLU A 469 28.54 25.77 -15.87
N VAL A 470 29.72 25.37 -16.35
CA VAL A 470 31.05 25.74 -15.81
C VAL A 470 31.52 27.13 -16.29
N ALA A 471 30.94 27.64 -17.38
CA ALA A 471 31.24 28.96 -17.92
C ALA A 471 30.31 30.09 -17.40
N SER A 472 29.11 29.74 -16.92
CA SER A 472 28.08 30.67 -16.40
C SER A 472 28.24 30.95 -14.91
#